data_AF-D3BDM9-F1
#
_entry.id   AF-D3BDM9-F1
#
_cell.length_a   1.000
_cell.length_b   1.000
_cell.length_c   1.000
_cell.angle_alpha   90.00
_cell.angle_beta   90.00
_cell.angle_gamma   90.00
#
_symmetry.space_group_name_H-M   'P 1'
#
loop_
_entity.id
_entity.type
_entity.pdbx_description
1 polymer ?
#
loop_
_entity_poly.entity_id
_entity_poly.type
_entity_poly.pdbx_seq_one_letter_code
_entity_poly.pdbx_strand_id
1 'polypeptide(L)' 'MPCIYICGECGAENEIKPKEPIKCKDCTYRIMYKKRTDRMIQFEAR' A
#
# COMPACT_ATOMS: atom_id res chain seq x y z
N MET A 1 -7.09 9.83 -6.58
CA MET A 1 -5.76 9.47 -6.04
C MET A 1 -5.57 7.99 -6.31
N PRO A 2 -4.53 7.56 -7.01
CA PRO A 2 -4.23 6.13 -7.15
C PRO A 2 -4.04 5.50 -5.75
N CYS A 3 -4.58 4.30 -5.55
CA CYS A 3 -4.35 3.53 -4.31
C CYS A 3 -2.98 2.86 -4.41
N ILE A 4 -2.03 3.34 -3.61
CA ILE A 4 -0.68 2.77 -3.52
C ILE A 4 -0.65 1.74 -2.39
N TYR A 5 -0.08 0.58 -2.69
CA TYR A 5 0.17 -0.51 -1.77
C TYR A 5 1.67 -0.66 -1.53
N ILE A 6 2.07 -1.05 -0.33
CA ILE A 6 3.45 -1.26 0.07
C ILE A 6 3.66 -2.75 0.29
N CYS A 7 4.68 -3.33 -0.35
CA CYS A 7 5.04 -4.72 -0.14
C CYS A 7 5.51 -4.97 1.29
N GLY A 8 5.06 -6.06 1.93
CA GLY A 8 5.44 -6.39 3.30
C GLY A 8 6.90 -6.84 3.47
N GLU A 9 7.59 -7.24 2.39
CA GLU A 9 8.95 -7.75 2.45
C GLU A 9 9.99 -6.74 1.94
N CYS A 10 9.86 -6.27 0.70
CA CYS A 10 10.81 -5.31 0.13
C CYS A 10 10.45 -3.84 0.36
N GLY A 11 9.27 -3.54 0.90
CA GLY A 11 8.79 -2.17 1.10
C GLY A 11 8.48 -1.40 -0.21
N ALA A 12 8.54 -2.07 -1.37
CA ALA A 12 8.30 -1.42 -2.65
C ALA A 12 6.84 -0.96 -2.80
N GLU A 13 6.67 0.22 -3.40
CA GLU A 13 5.37 0.79 -3.72
C GLU A 13 4.82 0.16 -5.01
N ASN A 14 3.62 -0.39 -4.92
CA ASN A 14 2.92 -1.04 -6.01
C ASN A 14 1.53 -0.41 -6.18
N GLU A 15 1.24 0.04 -7.39
CA GLU A 15 -0.12 0.39 -7.79
C GLU A 15 -0.81 -0.88 -8.32
N ILE A 16 -1.88 -1.31 -7.65
CA ILE A 16 -2.67 -2.49 -8.03
C ILE A 16 -4.08 -2.03 -8.39
N LYS A 17 -4.55 -2.40 -9.58
CA LYS A 17 -5.92 -2.11 -10.02
C LYS A 17 -6.90 -3.17 -9.48
N PRO A 18 -8.19 -2.82 -9.34
CA PRO A 18 -9.20 -3.82 -8.98
C PRO A 18 -9.21 -4.96 -10.00
N LYS A 19 -9.29 -6.20 -9.49
CA LYS A 19 -9.22 -7.47 -10.25
C LYS A 19 -7.83 -7.90 -10.74
N GLU A 20 -6.78 -7.10 -10.55
CA GLU A 20 -5.42 -7.56 -10.79
C GLU A 20 -4.93 -8.51 -9.68
N PRO A 21 -4.05 -9.48 -10.00
CA PRO A 21 -3.49 -10.37 -9.00
C PRO A 21 -2.57 -9.62 -8.02
N ILE A 22 -2.71 -9.92 -6.73
CA ILE A 22 -1.88 -9.32 -5.68
C ILE A 22 -0.50 -9.99 -5.69
N LYS A 23 0.47 -9.29 -6.28
CA LYS A 23 1.88 -9.72 -6.35
C LYS A 23 2.79 -8.51 -6.43
N CYS A 24 3.86 -8.52 -5.63
CA CYS A 24 4.93 -7.53 -5.73
C CYS A 24 5.72 -7.73 -7.03
N LYS A 25 5.98 -6.62 -7.75
CA LYS A 25 6.74 -6.65 -9.00
C LYS A 25 8.21 -7.05 -8.80
N ASP A 26 8.78 -6.74 -7.65
CA ASP A 26 10.22 -6.94 -7.39
C ASP A 26 10.57 -8.27 -6.69
N CYS A 27 9.80 -8.68 -5.67
CA CYS A 27 10.12 -9.85 -4.84
C CYS A 27 9.13 -11.02 -4.97
N THR A 28 8.11 -10.92 -5.81
CA THR A 28 7.06 -11.97 -5.99
C THR A 28 6.18 -12.26 -4.77
N TYR A 29 6.40 -11.56 -3.65
CA TYR A 29 5.61 -11.66 -2.42
C TYR A 29 4.17 -11.20 -2.64
N ARG A 30 3.21 -11.76 -1.88
CA ARG A 30 1.76 -11.57 -2.11
C ARG A 30 1.02 -10.84 -1.00
N ILE A 31 1.71 -10.41 0.05
CA ILE A 31 1.10 -9.60 1.12
C ILE A 31 1.52 -8.16 0.94
N MET A 32 0.53 -7.27 0.91
CA MET A 32 0.74 -5.83 0.78
C MET A 32 -0.10 -5.05 1.79
N TYR A 33 0.45 -3.94 2.25
CA TYR A 33 -0.20 -2.98 3.14
C TYR A 33 -0.70 -1.79 2.36
N LYS A 34 -1.82 -1.20 2.75
CA LYS A 34 -2.29 0.05 2.18
C LYS A 34 -1.40 1.19 2.66
N LYS A 35 -0.92 2.04 1.75
CA LYS A 35 -0.14 3.24 2.13
C LYS A 35 -1.00 4.20 2.98
N ARG A 36 -0.37 4.82 3.98
CA ARG A 36 -0.99 5.86 4.82
C ARG A 36 -1.47 7.01 3.92
N THR A 37 -2.55 7.67 4.31
CA THR A 37 -3.02 8.87 3.61
C THR A 37 -2.09 10.05 3.89
N ASP A 38 -1.73 10.81 2.85
CA ASP A 38 -0.97 12.07 3.00
C ASP A 38 -1.81 13.22 3.57
N ARG A 39 -3.12 13.01 3.70
CA ARG A 39 -4.03 13.98 4.34
C ARG A 39 -3.71 14.09 5.82
N MET A 40 -3.59 15.33 6.30
CA MET A 40 -3.47 15.61 7.73
C MET A 40 -4.75 15.14 8.45
N ILE A 41 -4.56 14.36 9.50
CA ILE A 41 -5.65 13.90 10.38
C ILE A 41 -5.38 14.52 11.75
N GLN A 42 -6.34 15.28 12.26
CA GLN A 42 -6.30 15.87 13.60
C GLN A 42 -6.88 14.86 14.59
N PHE A 43 -6.16 14.62 15.68
CA PHE A 43 -6.62 13.76 16.78
C PHE A 43 -6.69 14.61 18.05
N GLU A 44 -7.75 14.43 18.85
CA GLU A 44 -7.90 15.05 20.17
C GLU A 44 -7.30 14.11 21.23
N ALA A 45 -6.52 14.66 22.17
CA ALA A 45 -6.00 13.91 23.31
C ALA A 45 -7.03 13.97 24.45
N ARG A 46 -7.93 12.99 24.49
CA ARG A 46 -8.88 12.80 25.59
C ARG A 46 -8.51 11.59 26.43
#